data_AF-A9F177-F1
#
_entry.id   AF-A9F177-F1
#
_cell.length_a   1.000
_cell.length_b   1.000
_cell.length_c   1.000
_cell.angle_alpha   90.00
_cell.angle_beta   90.00
_cell.angle_gamma   90.00
#
_symmetry.space_group_name_H-M   'P 1'
#
loop_
_entity.id
_entity.type
_entity.pdbx_description
1 polymer ?
#
loop_
_entity_poly.entity_id
_entity_poly.type
_entity_poly.pdbx_seq_one_letter_code
_entity_poly.pdbx_strand_id
1 'polypeptide(L)'
;MIARRTLLTSCALVFAAVVTAAPEETYGAGDLGPLAIVVSKSFPAEGISFGDLKRAYMGSQVMVNGKLLVPITYPRSAPERIAFDEAVLGMSPEEVGLYWIDRKIRGQSGPPKGVPNAATVVWIVGRVDGAIGFVRASAAGNDVKVLRVDGKLPRDPGYRL
;
A
#
# COMPACT_ATOMS: atom_id res chain seq x y z
N MET A 1 35.80 -68.37 -34.68
CA MET A 1 35.49 -68.06 -33.25
C MET A 1 35.46 -66.54 -33.13
N ILE A 2 34.27 -65.95 -33.18
CA ILE A 2 33.43 -65.50 -32.05
C ILE A 2 33.94 -64.17 -31.46
N ALA A 3 33.08 -63.17 -31.64
CA ALA A 3 33.14 -61.79 -31.19
C ALA A 3 32.86 -61.62 -29.69
N ARG A 4 33.20 -60.42 -29.17
CA ARG A 4 32.46 -59.62 -28.15
C ARG A 4 33.26 -58.33 -27.90
N ARG A 5 32.91 -57.18 -28.50
CA ARG A 5 31.95 -56.15 -28.04
C ARG A 5 32.15 -55.74 -26.58
N THR A 6 32.65 -54.53 -26.34
CA THR A 6 31.91 -53.53 -25.53
C THR A 6 32.45 -52.12 -25.75
N LEU A 7 31.55 -51.22 -26.14
CA LEU A 7 31.68 -49.77 -26.13
C LEU A 7 31.62 -49.23 -24.70
N LEU A 8 32.19 -48.04 -24.45
CA LEU A 8 31.75 -47.08 -23.42
C LEU A 8 32.28 -45.69 -23.84
N THR A 9 31.61 -44.99 -24.76
CA THR A 9 30.50 -44.05 -24.57
C THR A 9 30.91 -42.76 -23.85
N SER A 10 30.95 -41.67 -24.63
CA SER A 10 30.94 -40.26 -24.25
C SER A 10 29.87 -39.90 -23.22
N CYS A 11 30.10 -38.84 -22.43
CA CYS A 11 29.14 -37.73 -22.25
C CYS A 11 29.70 -36.74 -21.23
N ALA A 12 30.41 -35.71 -21.70
CA ALA A 12 30.58 -34.49 -20.92
C ALA A 12 29.23 -33.74 -20.94
N LEU A 13 28.45 -33.88 -19.88
CA LEU A 13 27.23 -33.10 -19.68
C LEU A 13 27.62 -31.66 -19.33
N VAL A 14 27.63 -30.79 -20.35
CA VAL A 14 27.58 -29.34 -20.15
C VAL A 14 26.16 -29.02 -19.69
N PHE A 15 25.97 -28.89 -18.38
CA PHE A 15 24.76 -28.32 -17.82
C PHE A 15 24.81 -26.81 -18.06
N ALA A 16 24.33 -26.38 -19.23
CA ALA A 16 24.00 -24.99 -19.46
C ALA A 16 22.81 -24.65 -18.56
N ALA A 17 23.09 -23.98 -17.44
CA ALA A 17 22.05 -23.38 -16.62
C ALA A 17 21.38 -22.28 -17.45
N VAL A 18 20.27 -22.63 -18.10
CA VAL A 18 19.33 -21.65 -18.63
C VAL A 18 18.72 -20.97 -17.42
N VAL A 19 19.31 -19.84 -17.03
CA VAL A 19 18.65 -18.88 -16.15
C VAL A 19 17.44 -18.39 -16.93
N THR A 20 16.28 -19.00 -16.67
CA THR A 20 15.02 -18.43 -17.11
C THR A 20 14.85 -17.16 -16.30
N ALA A 21 15.22 -16.01 -16.89
CA ALA A 21 14.80 -14.73 -16.37
C ALA A 21 13.27 -14.77 -16.31
N ALA A 22 12.73 -14.86 -15.10
CA ALA A 22 11.32 -14.61 -14.87
C ALA A 22 11.03 -13.23 -15.49
N PRO A 23 9.87 -13.03 -16.14
CA PRO A 23 9.53 -11.73 -16.68
C PRO A 23 9.61 -10.72 -15.53
N GLU A 24 10.56 -9.80 -15.61
CA GLU A 24 10.48 -8.58 -14.82
C GLU A 24 9.22 -7.88 -15.33
N GLU A 25 8.14 -7.95 -14.56
CA GLU A 25 7.00 -7.09 -14.79
C GLU A 25 7.49 -5.67 -14.56
N THR A 26 7.92 -5.03 -15.64
CA THR A 26 8.01 -3.58 -15.72
C THR A 26 6.59 -3.08 -15.48
N TYR A 27 6.27 -2.80 -14.22
CA TYR A 27 5.20 -1.90 -13.85
C TYR A 27 5.59 -0.54 -14.43
N GLY A 28 5.25 -0.34 -15.70
CA GLY A 28 5.30 0.98 -16.29
C GLY A 28 4.53 1.93 -15.37
N ALA A 29 4.99 3.17 -15.27
CA ALA A 29 4.25 4.27 -14.66
C ALA A 29 2.99 4.61 -15.48
N GLY A 30 2.17 3.60 -15.78
CA GLY A 30 0.79 3.76 -16.17
C GLY A 30 0.07 4.32 -14.96
N ASP A 31 -0.69 5.38 -15.19
CA ASP A 31 -1.58 5.98 -14.21
C ASP A 31 -2.37 4.88 -13.49
N LEU A 32 -1.94 4.54 -12.28
CA LEU A 32 -2.57 3.50 -11.44
C LEU A 32 -3.97 3.97 -10.96
N GLY A 33 -4.39 5.17 -11.36
CA GLY A 33 -5.61 5.82 -10.96
C GLY A 33 -5.51 6.51 -9.61
N PRO A 34 -6.47 7.38 -9.29
CA PRO A 34 -6.48 8.12 -8.03
C PRO A 34 -6.62 7.18 -6.83
N LEU A 35 -6.02 7.56 -5.71
CA LEU A 35 -6.21 6.90 -4.43
C LEU A 35 -7.56 7.28 -3.82
N ALA A 36 -8.29 6.29 -3.30
CA ALA A 36 -9.48 6.50 -2.49
C ALA A 36 -9.14 6.31 -1.02
N ILE A 37 -9.56 7.26 -0.19
CA ILE A 37 -9.54 7.10 1.27
C ILE A 37 -10.76 6.30 1.68
N VAL A 38 -10.56 5.22 2.43
CA VAL A 38 -11.61 4.27 2.77
C VAL A 38 -11.78 4.14 4.28
N VAL A 39 -13.03 4.04 4.70
CA VAL A 39 -13.47 3.79 6.09
C VAL A 39 -14.57 2.73 6.12
N SER A 40 -14.94 2.23 7.30
CA SER A 40 -16.09 1.34 7.44
C SER A 40 -17.37 2.04 6.96
N LYS A 41 -18.35 1.26 6.47
CA LYS A 41 -19.65 1.82 6.05
C LYS A 41 -20.40 2.53 7.19
N SER A 42 -20.23 2.03 8.41
CA SER A 42 -20.79 2.58 9.64
C SER A 42 -20.11 3.88 10.11
N PHE A 43 -19.01 4.30 9.48
CA PHE A 43 -18.27 5.48 9.90
C PHE A 43 -19.16 6.74 9.81
N PRO A 44 -19.27 7.56 10.88
CA PRO A 44 -20.31 8.57 11.00
C PRO A 44 -20.11 9.85 10.16
N ALA A 45 -18.98 10.00 9.49
CA ALA A 45 -18.70 11.16 8.64
C ALA A 45 -18.66 10.77 7.16
N GLU A 46 -19.01 11.75 6.32
CA GLU A 46 -18.98 11.66 4.85
C GLU A 46 -17.69 12.23 4.25
N GLY A 47 -16.91 12.96 5.05
CA GLY A 47 -15.66 13.56 4.62
C GLY A 47 -14.68 13.80 5.75
N ILE A 48 -13.45 14.14 5.37
CA ILE A 48 -12.35 14.55 6.23
C ILE A 48 -11.62 15.72 5.57
N SER A 49 -11.02 16.61 6.39
CA SER A 49 -10.09 17.60 5.85
C SER A 49 -8.76 16.94 5.48
N PHE A 50 -8.09 17.47 4.47
CA PHE A 50 -6.75 17.01 4.10
C PHE A 50 -5.75 17.16 5.26
N GLY A 51 -5.90 18.21 6.07
CA GLY A 51 -5.10 18.43 7.26
C GLY A 51 -5.29 17.35 8.32
N ASP A 52 -6.54 16.97 8.61
CA ASP A 52 -6.84 15.90 9.57
C ASP A 52 -6.33 14.54 9.07
N LEU A 53 -6.48 14.26 7.78
CA LEU A 53 -5.93 13.06 7.14
C LEU A 53 -4.41 12.99 7.32
N LYS A 54 -3.71 14.09 7.00
CA LYS A 54 -2.25 14.19 7.19
C LYS A 54 -1.87 13.98 8.66
N ARG A 55 -2.53 14.66 9.60
CA ARG A 55 -2.24 14.51 11.04
C ARG A 55 -2.43 13.06 11.52
N ALA A 56 -3.50 12.40 11.08
CA ALA A 56 -3.76 11.01 11.43
C ALA A 56 -2.59 10.11 10.96
N TYR A 57 -2.19 10.23 9.69
CA TYR A 57 -1.07 9.45 9.13
C TYR A 57 0.30 9.89 9.64
N MET A 58 0.43 11.06 10.24
CA MET A 58 1.62 11.51 10.97
C MET A 58 1.60 11.08 12.46
N GLY A 59 0.59 10.32 12.90
CA GLY A 59 0.55 9.71 14.23
C GLY A 59 -0.05 10.61 15.32
N SER A 60 -0.80 11.65 14.96
CA SER A 60 -1.68 12.36 15.87
C SER A 60 -2.97 11.57 16.11
N GLN A 61 -3.53 11.67 17.31
CA GLN A 61 -4.89 11.19 17.57
C GLN A 61 -5.89 12.17 16.94
N VAL A 62 -6.67 11.69 15.98
CA VAL A 62 -7.67 12.50 15.27
C VAL A 62 -9.05 11.90 15.50
N MET A 63 -9.95 12.73 16.02
CA MET A 63 -11.35 12.39 16.22
C MET A 63 -12.19 13.01 15.11
N VAL A 64 -13.04 12.22 14.46
CA VAL A 64 -14.00 12.70 13.46
C VAL A 64 -15.38 12.21 13.89
N ASN A 65 -16.32 13.13 14.12
CA ASN A 65 -17.67 12.84 14.61
C ASN A 65 -17.70 11.83 15.78
N GLY A 66 -16.81 12.02 16.76
CA GLY A 66 -16.73 11.17 17.97
C GLY A 66 -16.04 9.81 17.77
N LYS A 67 -15.52 9.49 16.58
CA LYS A 67 -14.73 8.28 16.32
C LYS A 67 -13.25 8.60 16.17
N LEU A 68 -12.40 7.85 16.86
CA LEU A 68 -10.94 7.91 16.70
C LEU A 68 -10.56 7.26 15.37
N LEU A 69 -9.74 7.96 14.58
CA LEU A 69 -9.14 7.40 13.38
C LEU A 69 -7.97 6.47 13.75
N VAL A 70 -7.95 5.29 13.14
CA VAL A 70 -6.90 4.28 13.29
C VAL A 70 -6.30 4.00 11.90
N PRO A 71 -5.22 4.70 11.52
CA PRO A 71 -4.64 4.56 10.19
C PRO A 71 -3.98 3.20 9.98
N ILE A 72 -4.21 2.63 8.80
CA ILE A 72 -3.44 1.51 8.26
C ILE A 72 -2.78 1.93 6.94
N THR A 73 -1.64 1.32 6.65
CA THR A 73 -0.78 1.63 5.48
C THR A 73 -0.22 0.35 4.88
N TYR A 74 0.76 0.47 3.98
CA TYR A 74 1.44 -0.63 3.31
C TYR A 74 2.93 -0.71 3.70
N PRO A 75 3.64 -1.78 3.29
CA PRO A 75 5.10 -1.79 3.26
C PRO A 75 5.67 -0.56 2.54
N ARG A 76 6.87 -0.12 2.94
CA ARG A 76 7.52 1.10 2.43
C ARG A 76 7.70 1.10 0.90
N SER A 77 7.87 -0.08 0.30
CA SER A 77 8.06 -0.24 -1.15
C SER A 77 6.76 -0.32 -1.94
N ALA A 78 5.58 -0.32 -1.30
CA ALA A 78 4.32 -0.45 -2.00
C ALA A 78 3.99 0.83 -2.78
N PRO A 79 3.59 0.73 -4.06
CA PRO A 79 3.34 1.89 -4.91
C PRO A 79 2.19 2.77 -4.40
N GLU A 80 1.18 2.20 -3.75
CA GLU A 80 0.10 2.96 -3.10
C GLU A 80 0.64 3.83 -1.98
N ARG A 81 1.56 3.30 -1.16
CA ARG A 81 2.13 4.06 -0.05
C ARG A 81 3.05 5.16 -0.53
N ILE A 82 3.87 4.91 -1.55
CA ILE A 82 4.74 5.94 -2.13
C ILE A 82 3.87 7.10 -2.63
N ALA A 83 2.84 6.81 -3.42
CA ALA A 83 1.91 7.82 -3.92
C ALA A 83 1.18 8.57 -2.79
N PHE A 84 0.74 7.87 -1.74
CA PHE A 84 0.08 8.49 -0.60
C PHE A 84 1.03 9.39 0.20
N ASP A 85 2.23 8.91 0.51
CA ASP A 85 3.24 9.62 1.30
C ASP A 85 3.64 10.93 0.57
N GLU A 86 3.84 10.87 -0.74
CA GLU A 86 4.11 12.05 -1.58
C GLU A 86 2.90 13.00 -1.62
N ALA A 87 1.70 12.49 -1.91
CA ALA A 87 0.52 13.32 -2.08
C ALA A 87 0.06 13.98 -0.77
N VAL A 88 -0.01 13.22 0.33
CA VAL A 88 -0.58 13.65 1.63
C VAL A 88 0.48 14.19 2.57
N LEU A 89 1.58 13.47 2.74
CA LEU A 89 2.60 13.85 3.71
C LEU A 89 3.56 14.89 3.10
N GLY A 90 3.70 14.88 1.77
CA GLY A 90 4.69 15.70 1.06
C GLY A 90 6.11 15.20 1.33
N MET A 91 6.26 13.89 1.50
CA MET A 91 7.51 13.26 1.92
C MET A 91 7.82 12.06 1.02
N SER A 92 9.09 11.93 0.65
CA SER A 92 9.64 10.71 0.07
C SER A 92 9.62 9.55 1.08
N PRO A 93 9.72 8.29 0.61
CA PRO A 93 9.82 7.13 1.50
C PRO A 93 10.98 7.22 2.50
N GLU A 94 12.09 7.87 2.13
CA GLU A 94 13.26 8.16 2.97
C GLU A 94 12.90 9.12 4.10
N GLU A 95 12.28 10.24 3.76
CA GLU A 95 11.84 11.25 4.73
C GLU A 95 10.80 10.70 5.71
N VAL A 96 9.84 9.90 5.23
CA VAL A 96 8.89 9.20 6.11
C VAL A 96 9.62 8.24 7.06
N GLY A 97 10.64 7.52 6.57
CA GLY A 97 11.47 6.66 7.42
C GLY A 97 12.17 7.44 8.54
N LEU A 98 12.83 8.54 8.18
CA LEU A 98 13.51 9.43 9.12
C LEU A 98 12.54 10.05 10.14
N TYR A 99 11.37 10.48 9.68
CA TYR A 99 10.30 11.01 10.53
C TYR A 99 9.93 10.03 11.65
N TRP A 100 9.71 8.75 11.32
CA TRP A 100 9.35 7.75 12.31
C TRP A 100 10.52 7.33 13.22
N ILE A 101 11.76 7.40 12.74
CA ILE A 101 12.96 7.20 13.58
C ILE A 101 13.04 8.30 14.65
N ASP A 102 12.91 9.57 14.26
CA ASP A 102 12.94 10.70 15.21
C ASP A 102 11.83 10.59 16.26
N ARG A 103 10.59 10.30 15.83
CA ARG A 103 9.47 10.06 16.76
C ARG A 103 9.75 8.96 17.77
N LYS A 104 10.30 7.83 17.30
CA LYS A 104 10.64 6.69 18.16
C LYS A 104 11.69 7.09 19.20
N ILE A 105 12.73 7.82 18.80
CA ILE A 105 13.77 8.33 19.70
C ILE A 105 13.16 9.23 20.79
N ARG A 106 12.15 10.03 20.44
CA ARG A 106 11.42 10.91 21.37
C ARG A 106 10.36 10.18 22.21
N GLY A 107 10.23 8.86 22.10
CA GLY A 107 9.22 8.07 22.82
C GLY A 107 7.78 8.36 22.39
N GLN A 108 7.58 8.87 21.17
CA GLN A 108 6.26 9.19 20.62
C GLN A 108 5.61 7.96 19.94
N SER A 109 4.35 8.10 19.52
CA SER A 109 3.64 7.03 18.82
C SER A 109 4.34 6.62 17.52
N GLY A 110 4.33 5.31 17.24
CA GLY A 110 4.94 4.71 16.06
C GLY A 110 4.10 4.88 14.78
N PRO A 111 4.64 4.41 13.64
CA PRO A 111 3.97 4.51 12.35
C PRO A 111 2.66 3.70 12.31
N PRO A 112 1.72 4.07 11.41
CA PRO A 112 0.59 3.23 11.05
C PRO A 112 1.00 1.79 10.72
N LYS A 113 0.12 0.83 11.02
CA LYS A 113 0.39 -0.59 10.76
C LYS A 113 0.39 -0.86 9.25
N GLY A 114 1.48 -1.43 8.75
CA GLY A 114 1.61 -1.90 7.36
C GLY A 114 0.86 -3.23 7.14
N VAL A 115 0.11 -3.32 6.04
CA VAL A 115 -0.60 -4.53 5.59
C VAL A 115 -0.26 -4.84 4.13
N PRO A 116 -0.31 -6.09 3.68
CA PRO A 116 0.39 -6.51 2.46
C PRO A 116 -0.24 -6.02 1.15
N ASN A 117 -1.56 -5.78 1.11
CA ASN A 117 -2.27 -5.48 -0.14
C ASN A 117 -3.63 -4.81 0.09
N ALA A 118 -4.20 -4.28 -0.99
CA ALA A 118 -5.47 -3.54 -0.97
C ALA A 118 -6.64 -4.38 -0.47
N ALA A 119 -6.70 -5.67 -0.82
CA ALA A 119 -7.72 -6.58 -0.31
C ALA A 119 -7.69 -6.67 1.23
N THR A 120 -6.49 -6.69 1.82
CA THR A 120 -6.33 -6.68 3.28
C THR A 120 -6.75 -5.33 3.88
N VAL A 121 -6.45 -4.21 3.22
CA VAL A 121 -6.93 -2.88 3.64
C VAL A 121 -8.45 -2.86 3.68
N VAL A 122 -9.13 -3.22 2.58
CA VAL A 122 -10.59 -3.26 2.49
C VAL A 122 -11.20 -4.19 3.55
N TRP A 123 -10.61 -5.38 3.73
CA TRP A 123 -11.09 -6.35 4.72
C TRP A 123 -11.03 -5.82 6.15
N ILE A 124 -9.91 -5.21 6.55
CA ILE A 124 -9.72 -4.63 7.89
C ILE A 124 -10.64 -3.42 8.06
N VAL A 125 -10.61 -2.48 7.13
CA VAL A 125 -11.38 -1.24 7.20
C VAL A 125 -12.88 -1.51 7.24
N GLY A 126 -13.37 -2.51 6.51
CA GLY A 126 -14.77 -2.92 6.55
C GLY A 126 -15.23 -3.52 7.88
N ARG A 127 -14.31 -3.95 8.75
CA ARG A 127 -14.61 -4.68 10.00
C ARG A 127 -14.21 -3.95 11.27
N VAL A 128 -13.25 -3.03 11.17
CA VAL A 128 -12.72 -2.30 12.32
C VAL A 128 -13.27 -0.89 12.29
N ASP A 129 -14.17 -0.61 13.21
CA ASP A 129 -14.70 0.73 13.43
C ASP A 129 -13.57 1.74 13.68
N GLY A 130 -13.57 2.85 12.92
CA GLY A 130 -12.54 3.88 13.01
C GLY A 130 -11.26 3.60 12.22
N ALA A 131 -11.09 2.38 11.67
CA ALA A 131 -9.98 2.13 10.76
C ALA A 131 -10.11 2.99 9.49
N ILE A 132 -9.00 3.60 9.10
CA ILE A 132 -8.89 4.41 7.89
C ILE A 132 -7.71 3.89 7.07
N GLY A 133 -7.94 3.68 5.78
CA GLY A 133 -6.96 3.18 4.83
C GLY A 133 -7.02 3.95 3.53
N PHE A 134 -6.11 3.61 2.61
CA PHE A 134 -6.17 4.07 1.24
C PHE A 134 -5.93 2.90 0.27
N VAL A 135 -6.61 2.94 -0.86
CA VAL A 135 -6.51 1.95 -1.96
C VAL A 135 -6.63 2.69 -3.28
N ARG A 136 -6.29 2.06 -4.41
CA ARG A 136 -6.72 2.60 -5.71
C ARG A 136 -8.24 2.65 -5.77
N ALA A 137 -8.81 3.71 -6.36
CA ALA A 137 -10.26 3.90 -6.39
C ALA A 137 -11.03 2.72 -6.99
N SER A 138 -10.45 2.05 -7.99
CA SER A 138 -10.97 0.82 -8.60
C SER A 138 -10.99 -0.39 -7.65
N ALA A 139 -10.17 -0.38 -6.60
CA ALA A 139 -10.00 -1.49 -5.66
C ALA A 139 -10.82 -1.36 -4.36
N ALA A 140 -11.50 -0.23 -4.13
CA ALA A 140 -12.31 -0.05 -2.91
C ALA A 140 -13.48 -1.05 -2.83
N GLY A 141 -14.06 -1.44 -3.97
CA GLY A 141 -15.19 -2.35 -4.01
C GLY A 141 -16.40 -1.81 -3.25
N ASN A 142 -17.27 -2.72 -2.80
CA ASN A 142 -18.53 -2.37 -2.12
C ASN A 142 -18.50 -2.58 -0.60
N ASP A 143 -17.42 -3.07 0.00
CA ASP A 143 -17.37 -3.42 1.43
C ASP A 143 -17.02 -2.25 2.34
N VAL A 144 -16.49 -1.17 1.76
CA VAL A 144 -16.05 0.03 2.48
C VAL A 144 -16.76 1.27 1.93
N LYS A 145 -16.70 2.35 2.68
CA LYS A 145 -17.15 3.67 2.24
C LYS A 145 -15.94 4.50 1.82
N VAL A 146 -16.01 5.11 0.65
CA VAL A 146 -15.01 6.10 0.20
C VAL A 146 -15.33 7.45 0.85
N LEU A 147 -14.37 7.99 1.59
CA LEU A 147 -14.50 9.24 2.32
C LEU A 147 -14.09 10.41 1.41
N ARG A 148 -14.86 11.50 1.43
CA ARG A 148 -14.48 12.73 0.74
C ARG A 148 -13.27 13.37 1.41
N VAL A 149 -12.31 13.85 0.63
CA VAL A 149 -11.19 14.66 1.14
C VAL A 149 -11.39 16.09 0.68
N ASP A 150 -11.50 17.03 1.62
CA ASP A 150 -11.89 18.43 1.34
C ASP A 150 -13.14 18.53 0.46
N GLY A 151 -14.14 17.67 0.74
CA GLY A 151 -15.41 17.64 0.02
C GLY A 151 -15.38 16.91 -1.33
N LYS A 152 -14.23 16.40 -1.79
CA LYS A 152 -14.07 15.78 -3.11
C LYS A 152 -13.90 14.26 -3.04
N LEU A 153 -14.46 13.56 -4.03
CA LEU A 153 -14.22 12.14 -4.32
C LEU A 153 -13.12 11.96 -5.38
N PRO A 154 -12.56 10.75 -5.53
CA PRO A 154 -11.55 10.44 -6.55
C PRO A 154 -11.89 10.83 -7.99
N ARG A 155 -13.18 10.87 -8.34
CA ARG A 155 -13.67 11.25 -9.67
C ARG A 155 -13.93 12.75 -9.84
N ASP A 156 -13.89 13.52 -8.76
CA ASP A 156 -14.26 14.93 -8.77
C ASP A 156 -13.05 15.78 -9.22
N PRO A 157 -13.25 16.82 -10.07
CA PRO A 157 -12.16 17.69 -10.50
C PRO A 157 -11.42 18.36 -9.32
N GLY A 158 -10.08 18.37 -9.41
CA GLY A 158 -9.23 18.95 -8.39
C GLY A 158 -9.13 18.12 -7.10
N TYR A 159 -9.45 16.83 -7.17
CA TYR A 159 -9.04 15.85 -6.16
C TYR A 159 -7.51 15.66 -6.21
N ARG A 160 -6.87 15.53 -5.05
CA ARG A 160 -5.41 15.65 -4.90
C ARG A 160 -4.69 14.32 -4.69
N LEU A 161 -5.40 13.20 -4.79
CA LEU A 161 -4.98 11.86 -4.38
C LEU A 161 -5.23 10.84 -5.50
#